data_AF-A0A9E6RE62-F1
#
_entry.id   AF-A0A9E6RE62-F1
#
_cell.length_a   1.000
_cell.length_b   1.000
_cell.length_c   1.000
_cell.angle_alpha   90.00
_cell.angle_beta   90.00
_cell.angle_gamma   90.00
#
_symmetry.space_group_name_H-M   'P 1'
#
loop_
_entity.id
_entity.type
_entity.pdbx_description
1 polymer ?
#
loop_
_entity_poly.entity_id
_entity_poly.type
_entity_poly.pdbx_seq_one_letter_code
_entity_poly.pdbx_strand_id
1 'polypeptide(L)' 'MVLASNEAVRSAVEAGAGATVLSRLVAKFSIATGALVVVPFQLPTRRFLSLRHRERHVTKATQAFLDMLQDGKT' A
#
# COMPACT_ATOMS: atom_id res chain seq x y z
N MET A 1 -10.62 -19.07 3.50
CA MET A 1 -10.45 -18.42 2.18
C MET A 1 -9.12 -17.69 2.19
N VAL A 2 -8.24 -17.92 1.21
CA VAL A 2 -7.00 -17.15 1.05
C VAL A 2 -7.19 -16.21 -0.13
N LEU A 3 -6.99 -14.91 0.07
CA LEU A 3 -7.12 -13.87 -0.95
C LEU A 3 -5.72 -13.40 -1.35
N ALA A 4 -5.39 -13.53 -2.63
CA ALA A 4 -4.02 -13.34 -3.13
C ALA A 4 -3.69 -11.89 -3.53
N SER A 5 -4.66 -10.96 -3.46
CA SER A 5 -4.45 -9.55 -3.80
C SER A 5 -5.22 -8.60 -2.88
N ASN A 6 -4.76 -7.35 -2.82
CA ASN A 6 -5.42 -6.30 -2.04
C ASN A 6 -6.83 -6.01 -2.57
N GLU A 7 -7.03 -6.09 -3.89
CA GLU A 7 -8.30 -5.89 -4.57
C GLU A 7 -9.29 -7.00 -4.21
N ALA A 8 -8.84 -8.25 -4.17
CA ALA A 8 -9.68 -9.37 -3.75
C ALA A 8 -10.11 -9.22 -2.28
N VAL A 9 -9.18 -8.79 -1.41
CA VAL A 9 -9.49 -8.45 0.00
C VAL A 9 -10.50 -7.31 0.09
N ARG A 10 -10.32 -6.24 -0.69
CA ARG A 10 -11.25 -5.10 -0.73
C ARG A 10 -12.65 -5.54 -1.14
N SER A 11 -12.77 -6.27 -2.25
CA SER A 11 -14.07 -6.72 -2.77
C SER A 11 -14.77 -7.72 -1.86
N ALA A 12 -14.03 -8.60 -1.18
CA ALA A 12 -14.63 -9.48 -0.19
C ALA A 12 -15.23 -8.70 0.98
N VAL A 13 -14.54 -7.65 1.45
CA VAL A 13 -15.03 -6.79 2.54
C VAL A 13 -16.21 -5.93 2.11
N GLU A 14 -16.18 -5.37 0.89
CA GLU A 14 -17.34 -4.70 0.29
C GLU A 14 -18.57 -5.62 0.21
N ALA A 15 -18.36 -6.92 -0.03
CA ALA A 15 -19.40 -7.94 -0.04
C ALA A 15 -19.81 -8.43 1.37
N GLY A 16 -19.30 -7.83 2.44
CA GLY A 16 -19.70 -8.14 3.82
C GLY A 16 -18.89 -9.25 4.49
N ALA A 17 -17.73 -9.65 3.95
CA ALA A 17 -16.90 -10.71 4.54
C ALA A 17 -16.14 -10.29 5.82
N GLY A 18 -16.44 -9.13 6.41
CA GLY A 18 -15.89 -8.66 7.68
C GLY A 18 -15.17 -7.32 7.59
N ALA A 19 -14.01 -7.20 8.25
CA ALA A 19 -13.16 -6.01 8.25
C ALA A 19 -11.70 -6.38 7.95
N THR A 20 -10.91 -5.41 7.46
CA THR A 20 -9.52 -5.64 7.04
C THR A 20 -8.65 -4.40 7.23
N VAL A 21 -7.33 -4.56 7.12
CA VAL A 21 -6.35 -3.48 7.05
C VAL A 21 -5.78 -3.42 5.63
N LEU A 22 -6.00 -2.31 4.94
CA LEU A 22 -5.54 -2.07 3.57
C LEU A 22 -4.80 -0.74 3.44
N SER A 23 -3.95 -0.64 2.42
CA SER A 23 -3.39 0.65 2.01
C SER A 23 -4.51 1.60 1.62
N ARG A 24 -4.39 2.87 2.04
CA ARG A 24 -5.33 3.94 1.64
C ARG A 24 -5.39 4.10 0.13
N LEU A 25 -4.30 3.81 -0.59
CA LEU A 25 -4.27 3.85 -2.06
C LEU A 25 -5.31 2.90 -2.68
N VAL A 26 -5.47 1.71 -2.11
CA VAL A 26 -6.40 0.69 -2.64
C VAL A 26 -7.85 0.97 -2.21
N ALA A 27 -8.05 1.49 -0.99
CA ALA A 27 -9.38 1.73 -0.42
C ALA A 27 -9.97 3.11 -0.77
N LYS A 28 -9.18 4.04 -1.34
CA LYS A 28 -9.57 5.44 -1.55
C LYS A 28 -10.92 5.60 -2.25
N PHE A 29 -11.13 4.87 -3.34
CA PHE A 29 -12.38 4.96 -4.12
C PHE A 29 -13.57 4.44 -3.32
N SER A 30 -13.45 3.24 -2.73
CA SER A 30 -14.52 2.61 -1.95
C SER A 30 -14.90 3.41 -0.72
N ILE A 31 -13.94 4.12 -0.11
CA ILE A 31 -14.23 5.06 0.97
C ILE A 31 -14.97 6.29 0.43
N ALA A 32 -14.53 6.84 -0.70
CA ALA A 32 -15.17 8.02 -1.30
C ALA A 32 -16.60 7.75 -1.76
N THR A 33 -16.92 6.54 -2.21
CA THR A 33 -18.27 6.12 -2.62
C THR A 33 -19.13 5.63 -1.47
N GLY A 34 -18.57 5.50 -0.25
CA GLY A 34 -19.27 4.95 0.91
C GLY A 34 -19.44 3.43 0.91
N ALA A 35 -18.86 2.71 -0.06
CA ALA A 35 -18.85 1.24 -0.08
C ALA A 35 -18.01 0.65 1.07
N LEU A 36 -17.00 1.39 1.55
CA LEU A 36 -16.23 1.07 2.75
C LEU A 36 -16.20 2.27 3.69
N VAL A 37 -16.10 1.99 4.99
CA VAL A 37 -15.92 3.00 6.03
C VAL A 37 -14.60 2.77 6.76
N VAL A 38 -13.99 3.86 7.23
CA VAL A 38 -12.77 3.77 8.04
C VAL A 38 -13.15 3.56 9.51
N VAL A 39 -12.66 2.48 10.09
CA VAL A 39 -12.77 2.25 11.54
C VAL A 39 -11.61 2.98 12.23
N PRO A 40 -11.86 3.79 13.28
CA PRO A 40 -10.81 4.52 14.00
C PRO A 40 -9.98 3.56 14.85
N PHE A 41 -8.98 2.95 14.22
CA PHE A 41 -8.04 2.02 14.84
C PHE A 41 -6.60 2.48 14.59
N GLN A 42 -5.81 2.63 15.65
CA GLN A 42 -4.42 3.06 15.55
C GLN A 42 -3.55 1.90 15.05
N LEU A 43 -2.87 2.11 13.93
CA LEU A 43 -1.94 1.14 13.35
C LEU A 43 -0.51 1.65 13.48
N PRO A 44 0.48 0.77 13.69
CA PRO A 44 1.88 1.18 13.67
C PRO A 44 2.28 1.69 12.28
N THR A 45 3.25 2.60 12.23
CA THR A 45 3.79 3.10 10.96
C THR A 45 4.39 1.97 10.13
N ARG A 46 3.89 1.80 8.91
CA ARG A 46 4.45 0.85 7.95
C ARG A 46 5.78 1.40 7.41
N ARG A 47 6.89 0.74 7.76
CA ARG A 47 8.21 1.04 7.18
C ARG A 47 8.31 0.44 5.77
N PHE A 48 8.63 1.28 4.79
CA PHE A 48 9.00 0.84 3.45
C PHE A 48 10.52 0.85 3.32
N LEU A 49 11.07 -0.17 2.66
CA LEU A 49 12.51 -0.35 2.49
C LEU A 49 12.82 -0.56 1.02
N SER A 50 13.86 0.10 0.51
CA SER A 50 14.39 -0.15 -0.82
C SER A 50 15.42 -1.27 -0.78
N LEU A 51 15.18 -2.34 -1.52
CA LEU A 51 16.09 -3.48 -1.63
C LEU A 51 16.83 -3.43 -2.96
N ARG A 52 18.14 -3.71 -2.93
CA ARG A 52 18.97 -3.82 -4.14
C ARG A 52 19.90 -5.02 -4.06
N HIS A 53 20.23 -5.59 -5.22
CA HIS A 53 21.27 -6.61 -5.31
C HIS A 53 22.64 -5.97 -5.07
N ARG A 54 23.43 -6.56 -4.17
CA ARG A 54 24.74 -6.00 -3.78
C ARG A 54 25.71 -5.91 -4.95
N GLU A 55 25.72 -6.91 -5.82
CA GLU A 55 26.65 -7.02 -6.94
C GLU A 55 26.22 -6.23 -8.19
N ARG A 56 24.99 -5.70 -8.21
CA ARG A 56 24.53 -4.90 -9.36
C ARG A 56 25.00 -3.46 -9.22
N HIS A 57 25.60 -2.95 -10.29
CA HIS A 57 25.99 -1.55 -10.39
C HIS A 57 24.76 -0.63 -10.27
N VAL A 58 24.92 0.47 -9.53
CA VAL A 58 23.88 1.49 -9.37
C VAL A 58 23.96 2.46 -10.53
N THR A 59 22.95 2.42 -11.39
CA THR A 59 22.86 3.36 -12.52
C THR A 59 22.48 4.76 -12.02
N LYS A 60 22.77 5.80 -12.83
CA LYS A 60 22.32 7.17 -12.55
C LYS A 60 20.79 7.24 -12.37
N ALA A 61 20.02 6.49 -13.16
CA ALA A 61 18.57 6.42 -13.05
C ALA A 61 18.12 5.79 -11.72
N THR A 62 18.80 4.74 -11.27
CA THR A 62 18.54 4.13 -9.95
C THR A 62 18.83 5.11 -8.82
N GLN A 63 19.95 5.84 -8.88
CA GLN A 63 20.29 6.83 -7.86
C GLN A 63 19.25 7.95 -7.82
N ALA A 64 18.91 8.53 -8.99
CA ALA A 64 17.89 9.57 -9.07
C ALA A 64 16.52 9.12 -8.51
N PHE A 65 16.13 7.87 -8.76
CA PHE A 65 14.90 7.31 -8.18
C PHE A 65 14.99 7.18 -6.66
N LEU A 66 16.12 6.73 -6.11
CA LEU A 66 16.31 6.62 -4.66
C LEU A 66 16.31 8.00 -3.98
N ASP A 67 16.93 9.00 -4.60
CA ASP A 67 16.92 10.38 -4.11
C ASP A 67 15.48 10.93 -4.09
N MET A 68 14.70 10.68 -5.15
CA MET A 68 13.28 11.06 -5.23
C MET A 68 12.44 10.46 -4.08
N LEU A 69 12.70 9.20 -3.71
CA LEU A 69 11.99 8.52 -2.61
C LEU A 69 12.36 9.08 -1.23
N GLN A 70 13.58 9.60 -1.06
CA GLN A 70 14.05 10.18 0.21
C GLN A 70 13.50 11.59 0.46
N ASP A 71 13.25 12.34 -0.61
CA ASP A 71 12.71 13.71 -0.55
C ASP A 71 11.24 13.79 -0.12
N GLY A 72 10.57 12.64 0.12
CA GLY A 72 9.21 12.58 0.66
C GLY A 72 8.13 13.19 -0.24
N LYS A 73 8.45 13.53 -1.50
CA LYS A 73 7.51 14.01 -2.51
C LYS A 73 6.78 12.83 -3.14
N THR A 74 5.93 12.14 -2.38
CA THR A 74 4.94 11.21 -2.94
C THR A 74 3.71 11.13 -2.05
#